data_AF-A0A920D4E6-F1
#
_entry.id   AF-A0A920D4E6-F1
#
_cell.length_a   1.000
_cell.length_b   1.000
_cell.length_c   1.000
_cell.angle_alpha   90.00
_cell.angle_beta   90.00
_cell.angle_gamma   90.00
#
_symmetry.space_group_name_H-M   'P 1'
#
loop_
_entity.id
_entity.type
_entity.pdbx_description
1 polymer ?
#
loop_
_entity_poly.entity_id
_entity_poly.type
_entity_poly.pdbx_seq_one_letter_code
_entity_poly.pdbx_strand_id
1 'polypeptide(L)'
;MNNERFSPFYKDNKAVAWVVLALTAFLTAMALYLYYADVSSWTHFGWAAVFLGIFAILAAALWQSKGPFMIFCIVCFITVAQITFTDAVFLFTGAIVLSMIVRLLLPRRVPTAEGAPYKAAIARWRKSLKRKRYPAGTEPSRLERLMQYALILNISKPFARHHTHPENYKELERAFPLIAIPNSTTSSFNYTYDSWSTWGSSDSSGGGGGGDSGGGGGSGGGGGAGAF
;
A
#
# COMPACT_ATOMS: atom_id res chain seq x y z
N MET A 1 0.59 -8.71 -19.72
CA MET A 1 -0.11 -7.41 -19.73
C MET A 1 0.91 -6.29 -19.58
N ASN A 2 0.80 -5.26 -20.43
CA ASN A 2 1.79 -4.23 -20.76
C ASN A 2 2.31 -3.39 -19.56
N ASN A 3 3.14 -3.98 -18.68
CA ASN A 3 3.84 -3.25 -17.61
C ASN A 3 4.94 -2.30 -18.12
N GLU A 4 5.27 -2.36 -19.42
CA GLU A 4 6.36 -1.56 -19.99
C GLU A 4 6.02 -0.08 -20.16
N ARG A 5 4.74 0.30 -20.29
CA ARG A 5 4.37 1.72 -20.49
C ARG A 5 4.50 2.58 -19.23
N PHE A 6 4.53 1.99 -18.04
CA PHE A 6 4.66 2.71 -16.77
C PHE A 6 5.99 2.44 -16.05
N SER A 7 6.88 1.64 -16.65
CA SER A 7 8.21 1.35 -16.12
C SER A 7 9.11 2.58 -15.94
N PRO A 8 9.04 3.68 -16.72
CA PRO A 8 9.97 4.80 -16.49
C PRO A 8 9.68 5.57 -15.19
N PHE A 9 8.45 5.51 -14.66
CA PHE A 9 8.02 6.32 -13.51
C PHE A 9 8.23 5.64 -12.15
N TYR A 10 8.55 4.36 -12.13
CA TYR A 10 8.77 3.60 -10.91
C TYR A 10 10.01 2.75 -11.04
N LYS A 11 10.97 2.95 -10.13
CA LYS A 11 12.19 2.15 -10.08
C LYS A 11 12.12 1.20 -8.88
N ASP A 12 12.61 -0.01 -9.08
CA ASP A 12 12.79 -0.95 -7.99
C ASP A 12 13.80 -0.37 -6.98
N ASN A 13 13.38 -0.34 -5.73
CA ASN A 13 14.19 0.25 -4.69
C ASN A 13 15.29 -0.74 -4.27
N LYS A 14 16.49 -0.58 -4.85
CA LYS A 14 17.68 -1.38 -4.50
C LYS A 14 18.01 -1.31 -3.00
N ALA A 15 17.62 -0.24 -2.30
CA ALA A 15 17.82 -0.16 -0.86
C ALA A 15 17.02 -1.23 -0.10
N VAL A 16 15.87 -1.67 -0.62
CA VAL A 16 15.09 -2.77 -0.02
C VAL A 16 15.90 -4.07 -0.07
N ALA A 17 16.60 -4.35 -1.18
CA ALA A 17 17.45 -5.53 -1.28
C ALA A 17 18.56 -5.52 -0.21
N TRP A 18 19.24 -4.38 -0.07
CA TRP A 18 20.31 -4.22 0.92
C TRP A 18 19.80 -4.32 2.36
N VAL A 19 18.66 -3.70 2.66
CA VAL A 19 18.04 -3.77 3.99
C VAL A 19 17.59 -5.19 4.31
N VAL A 20 16.95 -5.89 3.37
CA VAL A 20 16.54 -7.29 3.57
C VAL A 20 17.75 -8.18 3.79
N LEU A 21 18.81 -8.03 2.99
CA LEU A 21 20.05 -8.80 3.12
C LEU A 21 20.75 -8.53 4.46
N ALA A 22 20.82 -7.26 4.88
CA ALA A 22 21.40 -6.90 6.17
C ALA A 22 20.59 -7.46 7.35
N LEU A 23 19.25 -7.40 7.28
CA LEU A 23 18.37 -7.95 8.30
C LEU A 23 18.46 -9.48 8.37
N THR A 24 18.45 -10.18 7.24
CA THR A 24 18.58 -11.65 7.23
C THR A 24 19.93 -12.07 7.76
N ALA A 25 21.03 -11.44 7.33
CA ALA A 25 22.37 -11.71 7.84
C ALA A 25 22.47 -11.47 9.35
N PHE A 26 21.92 -10.36 9.85
CA PHE A 26 21.91 -10.04 11.28
C PHE A 26 21.11 -11.07 12.09
N LEU A 27 19.89 -11.41 11.64
CA LEU A 27 19.04 -12.40 12.32
C LEU A 27 19.67 -13.79 12.31
N THR A 28 20.27 -14.21 11.19
CA THR A 28 20.97 -15.51 11.10
C THR A 28 22.19 -15.56 12.03
N ALA A 29 23.02 -14.52 12.03
CA ALA A 29 24.20 -14.45 12.89
C ALA A 29 23.81 -14.48 14.37
N MET A 30 22.79 -13.70 14.75
CA MET A 30 22.29 -13.65 16.12
C MET A 30 21.64 -15.00 16.52
N ALA A 31 20.82 -15.61 15.66
CA ALA A 31 20.25 -16.94 15.94
C ALA A 31 21.33 -18.00 16.14
N LEU A 32 22.37 -17.99 15.29
CA LEU A 32 23.51 -18.91 15.43
C LEU A 32 24.31 -18.69 16.70
N TYR A 33 24.49 -17.43 17.10
CA TYR A 33 25.15 -17.09 18.35
C TYR A 33 24.37 -17.61 19.57
N LEU A 34 23.05 -17.37 19.62
CA LEU A 34 22.21 -17.90 20.69
C LEU A 34 22.24 -19.44 20.72
N TYR A 35 22.18 -20.07 19.54
CA TYR A 35 22.22 -21.53 19.44
C TYR A 35 23.57 -22.11 19.87
N TYR A 36 24.69 -21.45 19.53
CA TYR A 36 26.03 -21.82 19.98
C TYR A 36 26.19 -21.70 21.51
N ALA A 37 25.55 -20.70 22.12
CA ALA A 37 25.62 -20.48 23.57
C ALA A 37 24.84 -21.54 24.38
N ASP A 38 23.76 -22.09 23.81
CA ASP A 38 22.86 -23.03 24.49
C ASP A 38 23.16 -24.50 24.18
N VAL A 39 23.52 -24.83 22.94
CA VAL A 39 23.61 -26.22 22.47
C VAL A 39 25.04 -26.74 22.54
N SER A 40 25.24 -27.76 23.39
CA SER A 40 26.54 -28.41 23.62
C SER A 40 27.02 -29.29 22.45
N SER A 41 26.11 -29.86 21.65
CA SER A 41 26.48 -30.79 20.57
C SER A 41 26.78 -30.09 19.24
N TRP A 42 28.01 -30.26 18.74
CA TRP A 42 28.46 -29.74 17.44
C TRP A 42 27.62 -30.20 16.24
N THR A 43 27.04 -31.40 16.29
CA THR A 43 26.25 -31.97 15.18
C THR A 43 24.93 -31.22 14.96
N HIS A 44 24.19 -30.93 16.04
CA HIS A 44 22.95 -30.16 15.96
C HIS A 44 23.20 -28.71 15.53
N PHE A 45 24.30 -28.11 16.00
CA PHE A 45 24.74 -26.79 15.55
C PHE A 45 24.99 -26.76 14.04
N GLY A 46 25.71 -27.74 13.50
CA GLY A 46 26.00 -27.83 12.06
C GLY A 46 24.73 -27.90 11.20
N TRP A 47 23.77 -28.74 11.58
CA TRP A 47 22.49 -28.82 10.86
C TRP A 47 21.68 -27.53 10.95
N ALA A 48 21.57 -26.92 12.14
CA ALA A 48 20.86 -25.66 12.31
C ALA A 48 21.46 -24.55 11.44
N ALA A 49 22.79 -24.48 11.35
CA ALA A 49 23.49 -23.52 10.50
C ALA A 49 23.20 -23.70 9.01
N VAL A 50 23.19 -24.96 8.53
CA VAL A 50 22.87 -25.26 7.13
C VAL A 50 21.42 -24.87 6.81
N PHE A 51 20.46 -25.26 7.65
CA PHE A 51 19.05 -24.93 7.42
C PHE A 51 18.80 -23.43 7.45
N LEU A 52 19.28 -22.72 8.48
CA LEU A 52 19.13 -21.27 8.57
C LEU A 52 19.82 -20.55 7.40
N GLY A 53 20.99 -21.02 6.97
CA GLY A 53 21.71 -20.50 5.82
C GLY A 53 20.92 -20.63 4.51
N ILE A 54 20.33 -21.80 4.25
CA ILE A 54 19.51 -22.03 3.04
C ILE A 54 18.31 -21.08 3.03
N PHE A 55 17.56 -20.96 4.13
CA PHE A 55 16.41 -20.05 4.20
C PHE A 55 16.82 -18.58 4.10
N ALA A 56 17.98 -18.20 4.65
CA ALA A 56 18.52 -16.85 4.52
C ALA A 56 18.86 -16.52 3.06
N ILE A 57 19.48 -17.46 2.33
CA ILE A 57 19.78 -17.31 0.90
C ILE A 57 18.49 -17.22 0.08
N LEU A 58 17.50 -18.06 0.36
CA LEU A 58 16.20 -18.01 -0.32
C LEU A 58 15.48 -16.67 -0.08
N ALA A 59 15.49 -16.18 1.16
CA ALA A 59 14.91 -14.88 1.51
C ALA A 59 15.64 -13.71 0.81
N ALA A 60 16.96 -13.80 0.66
CA ALA A 60 17.76 -12.82 -0.06
C ALA A 60 17.56 -12.89 -1.59
N ALA A 61 17.52 -14.09 -2.16
CA ALA A 61 17.32 -14.31 -3.60
C ALA A 61 15.93 -13.83 -4.06
N LEU A 62 14.90 -14.10 -3.24
CA LEU A 62 13.53 -13.72 -3.51
C LEU A 62 13.14 -12.41 -2.80
N TRP A 63 14.08 -11.46 -2.64
CA TRP A 63 13.87 -10.18 -1.95
C TRP A 63 12.66 -9.37 -2.46
N GLN A 64 12.23 -9.62 -3.69
CA GLN A 64 11.10 -8.93 -4.31
C GLN A 64 9.74 -9.33 -3.72
N SER A 65 9.58 -10.55 -3.20
CA SER A 65 8.33 -11.03 -2.60
C SER A 65 8.37 -10.94 -1.07
N LYS A 66 7.20 -10.73 -0.45
CA LYS A 66 7.09 -10.64 1.03
C LYS A 66 7.11 -12.02 1.70
N GLY A 67 6.53 -13.02 1.03
CA GLY A 67 6.37 -14.39 1.54
C GLY A 67 7.65 -15.05 2.04
N PRO A 68 8.75 -15.15 1.27
CA PRO A 68 9.93 -15.90 1.69
C PRO A 68 10.62 -15.28 2.91
N PHE A 69 10.60 -13.95 3.04
CA PHE A 69 11.10 -13.28 4.25
C PHE A 69 10.23 -13.60 5.48
N MET A 70 8.89 -13.66 5.32
CA MET A 70 7.99 -14.04 6.41
C MET A 70 8.22 -15.50 6.84
N ILE A 71 8.39 -16.42 5.88
CA ILE A 71 8.70 -17.82 6.16
C ILE A 71 10.04 -17.93 6.91
N PHE A 72 11.07 -17.20 6.47
CA PHE A 72 12.36 -17.16 7.16
C PHE A 72 12.24 -16.70 8.62
N CYS A 73 11.44 -15.65 8.88
CA CYS A 73 11.21 -15.17 10.25
C CYS A 73 10.49 -16.22 11.12
N ILE A 74 9.52 -16.93 10.56
CA ILE A 74 8.81 -18.03 11.25
C ILE A 74 9.78 -19.17 11.59
N VAL A 75 10.63 -19.56 10.64
CA VAL A 75 11.67 -20.59 10.87
C VAL A 75 12.62 -20.15 11.99
N CYS A 76 13.11 -18.90 11.95
CA CYS A 76 13.97 -18.35 13.01
C CYS A 76 13.29 -18.37 14.38
N PHE A 77 12.00 -18.03 14.45
CA PHE A 77 11.23 -18.06 15.68
C PHE A 77 11.14 -19.49 16.25
N ILE A 78 10.82 -20.48 15.40
CA ILE A 78 10.75 -21.89 15.82
C ILE A 78 12.12 -22.39 16.31
N THR A 79 13.21 -22.01 15.63
CA THR A 79 14.57 -22.41 16.04
C THR A 79 14.93 -21.84 17.41
N VAL A 80 14.60 -20.57 17.68
CA VAL A 80 14.92 -19.92 18.96
C VAL A 80 13.96 -20.32 20.09
N ALA A 81 12.74 -20.75 19.78
CA ALA A 81 11.79 -21.24 20.79
C ALA A 81 12.27 -22.51 21.53
N GLN A 82 13.27 -23.22 21.00
CA GLN A 82 13.86 -24.39 21.63
C GLN A 82 14.93 -24.04 22.70
N ILE A 83 15.33 -22.76 22.78
CA ILE A 83 16.43 -22.30 23.65
C ILE A 83 15.91 -22.02 25.05
N THR A 84 16.69 -22.41 26.08
CA THR A 84 16.25 -22.32 27.49
C THR A 84 16.36 -20.90 28.08
N PHE A 85 17.23 -20.05 27.55
CA PHE A 85 17.46 -18.68 28.06
C PHE A 85 16.31 -17.71 27.74
N THR A 86 15.40 -17.52 28.70
CA THR A 86 14.17 -16.73 28.54
C THR A 86 14.42 -15.27 28.11
N ASP A 87 15.41 -14.59 28.72
CA ASP A 87 15.68 -13.17 28.42
C ASP A 87 16.20 -12.96 27.00
N ALA A 88 17.09 -13.85 26.55
CA ALA A 88 17.66 -13.78 25.21
C ALA A 88 16.60 -14.08 24.13
N VAL A 89 15.73 -15.07 24.38
CA VAL A 89 14.60 -15.40 23.51
C VAL A 89 13.64 -14.22 23.37
N PHE A 90 13.35 -13.51 24.46
CA PHE A 90 12.47 -12.33 24.43
C PHE A 90 13.05 -11.21 23.56
N LEU A 91 14.31 -10.84 23.77
CA LEU A 91 14.98 -9.80 22.98
C LEU A 91 15.06 -10.18 21.49
N PHE A 92 15.40 -11.44 21.19
CA PHE A 92 15.48 -11.92 19.81
C PHE A 92 14.10 -11.93 19.12
N THR A 93 13.06 -12.34 19.83
CA THR A 93 11.68 -12.28 19.33
C THR A 93 11.28 -10.84 19.01
N GLY A 94 11.64 -9.89 19.88
CA GLY A 94 11.46 -8.45 19.63
C GLY A 94 12.17 -7.99 18.35
N ALA A 95 13.41 -8.46 18.12
CA ALA A 95 14.14 -8.16 16.89
C ALA A 95 13.47 -8.74 15.63
N ILE A 96 12.93 -9.96 15.70
CA ILE A 96 12.14 -10.54 14.60
C ILE A 96 10.92 -9.68 14.30
N VAL A 97 10.10 -9.35 15.31
CA VAL A 97 8.89 -8.54 15.13
C VAL A 97 9.23 -7.16 14.56
N LEU A 98 10.28 -6.53 15.08
CA LEU A 98 10.76 -5.25 14.56
C LEU A 98 11.19 -5.36 13.09
N SER A 99 11.90 -6.44 12.73
CA SER A 99 12.31 -6.67 11.33
C SER A 99 11.10 -6.87 10.40
N MET A 100 10.03 -7.52 10.86
CA MET A 100 8.77 -7.65 10.12
C MET A 100 8.11 -6.28 9.90
N ILE A 101 8.06 -5.44 10.93
CA ILE A 101 7.50 -4.08 10.83
C ILE A 101 8.31 -3.24 9.84
N VAL A 102 9.64 -3.26 9.95
CA VAL A 102 10.53 -2.55 9.00
C VAL A 102 10.28 -3.04 7.57
N ARG A 103 10.15 -4.35 7.35
CA ARG A 103 9.86 -4.91 6.03
C ARG A 103 8.49 -4.49 5.49
N LEU A 104 7.49 -4.39 6.36
CA LEU A 104 6.12 -3.97 6.00
C LEU A 104 6.06 -2.50 5.63
N LEU A 105 6.81 -1.65 6.35
CA LEU A 105 6.88 -0.21 6.12
C LEU A 105 7.72 0.15 4.89
N LEU A 106 8.67 -0.69 4.48
CA LEU A 106 9.52 -0.41 3.33
C LEU A 106 8.71 -0.48 2.01
N PRO A 107 8.55 0.64 1.27
CA PRO A 107 7.87 0.63 0.00
C PRO A 107 8.69 -0.15 -1.03
N ARG A 108 8.08 -1.18 -1.65
CA ARG A 108 8.72 -2.00 -2.70
C ARG A 108 9.14 -1.16 -3.91
N ARG A 109 8.33 -0.16 -4.26
CA ARG A 109 8.57 0.75 -5.39
C ARG A 109 8.64 2.17 -4.89
N VAL A 110 9.72 2.86 -5.26
CA VAL A 110 9.87 4.28 -4.98
C VAL A 110 9.66 5.03 -6.30
N PRO A 111 8.91 6.15 -6.30
CA PRO A 111 8.80 6.99 -7.49
C PRO A 111 10.19 7.45 -7.92
N THR A 112 10.51 7.37 -9.21
CA THR A 112 11.71 8.02 -9.75
C THR A 112 11.64 9.53 -9.55
N ALA A 113 12.79 10.21 -9.58
CA ALA A 113 12.85 11.68 -9.48
C ALA A 113 11.96 12.35 -10.54
N GLU A 114 11.85 11.74 -11.73
CA GLU A 114 10.96 12.17 -12.81
C GLU A 114 9.48 11.88 -12.52
N GLY A 115 9.16 10.76 -11.87
CA GLY A 115 7.78 10.37 -11.53
C GLY A 115 7.19 11.09 -10.31
N ALA A 116 8.06 11.57 -9.40
CA ALA A 116 7.68 12.29 -8.20
C ALA A 116 6.80 13.54 -8.45
N PRO A 117 7.14 14.46 -9.38
CA PRO A 117 6.31 15.63 -9.67
C PRO A 117 4.94 15.24 -10.24
N TYR A 118 4.85 14.22 -11.10
CA TYR A 118 3.57 13.75 -11.63
C TYR A 118 2.67 13.17 -10.54
N LYS A 119 3.23 12.34 -9.65
CA LYS A 119 2.47 11.80 -8.50
C LYS A 119 1.97 12.92 -7.58
N ALA A 120 2.81 13.92 -7.32
CA ALA A 120 2.43 15.08 -6.53
C ALA A 120 1.34 15.93 -7.22
N ALA A 121 1.45 16.14 -8.53
CA ALA A 121 0.46 16.87 -9.33
C ALA A 121 -0.89 16.15 -9.33
N ILE A 122 -0.91 14.83 -9.56
CA ILE A 122 -2.14 14.02 -9.49
C ILE A 122 -2.75 14.07 -8.08
N ALA A 123 -1.93 13.96 -7.02
CA ALA A 123 -2.42 14.05 -5.65
C ALA A 123 -3.01 15.43 -5.32
N ARG A 124 -2.36 16.51 -5.76
CA ARG A 124 -2.87 17.89 -5.63
C ARG A 124 -4.16 18.09 -6.41
N TRP A 125 -4.24 17.56 -7.62
CA TRP A 125 -5.42 17.66 -8.46
C TRP A 125 -6.60 16.87 -7.86
N ARG A 126 -6.37 15.63 -7.41
CA ARG A 126 -7.36 14.82 -6.67
C ARG A 126 -7.91 15.57 -5.46
N LYS A 127 -7.03 16.21 -4.67
CA LYS A 127 -7.41 17.02 -3.50
C LYS A 127 -8.22 18.26 -3.91
N SER A 128 -7.89 18.87 -5.04
CA SER A 128 -8.58 20.06 -5.57
C SER A 128 -9.99 19.72 -6.07
N LEU A 129 -10.14 18.60 -6.79
CA LEU A 129 -11.43 18.07 -7.24
C LEU A 129 -12.34 17.72 -6.05
N LYS A 130 -11.79 17.11 -4.99
CA LYS A 130 -12.54 16.79 -3.77
C LYS A 130 -13.01 18.05 -3.01
N ARG A 131 -12.30 19.18 -3.10
CA ARG A 131 -12.52 20.38 -2.27
C ARG A 131 -13.21 21.54 -3.00
N LYS A 132 -13.87 21.31 -4.15
CA LYS A 132 -14.50 22.37 -4.98
C LYS A 132 -13.55 23.49 -5.44
N ARG A 133 -12.23 23.27 -5.41
CA ARG A 133 -11.25 24.30 -5.79
C ARG A 133 -10.91 24.30 -7.27
N TYR A 134 -11.44 23.33 -8.01
CA TYR A 134 -11.21 23.23 -9.45
C TYR A 134 -12.35 23.93 -10.19
N PRO A 135 -12.07 24.91 -11.06
CA PRO A 135 -13.10 25.58 -11.84
C PRO A 135 -13.64 24.59 -12.88
N ALA A 136 -14.76 23.96 -12.57
CA ALA A 136 -15.45 23.05 -13.48
C ALA A 136 -16.09 23.82 -14.67
N GLY A 137 -16.40 25.11 -14.47
CA GLY A 137 -17.18 25.90 -15.43
C GLY A 137 -18.64 25.43 -15.48
N THR A 138 -19.44 26.10 -16.31
CA THR A 138 -20.83 25.71 -16.63
C THR A 138 -20.93 24.86 -17.89
N GLU A 139 -19.83 24.68 -18.61
CA GLU A 139 -19.81 23.96 -19.88
C GLU A 139 -19.99 22.44 -19.65
N PRO A 140 -21.01 21.80 -20.28
CA PRO A 140 -21.35 20.40 -20.02
C PRO A 140 -20.24 19.42 -20.46
N SER A 141 -19.56 19.71 -21.58
CA SER A 141 -18.43 18.94 -22.13
C SER A 141 -17.24 18.87 -21.14
N ARG A 142 -16.95 19.98 -20.47
CA ARG A 142 -15.86 20.09 -19.50
C ARG A 142 -16.20 19.36 -18.21
N LEU A 143 -17.45 19.47 -17.76
CA LEU A 143 -17.94 18.76 -16.58
C LEU A 143 -17.87 17.24 -16.78
N GLU A 144 -18.26 16.75 -17.96
CA GLU A 144 -18.16 15.35 -18.34
C GLU A 144 -16.71 14.85 -18.25
N ARG A 145 -15.78 15.55 -18.90
CA ARG A 145 -14.37 15.17 -18.90
C ARG A 145 -13.79 15.13 -17.48
N LEU A 146 -14.20 16.06 -16.62
CA LEU A 146 -13.83 16.05 -15.20
C LEU A 146 -14.46 14.89 -14.42
N MET A 147 -15.69 14.50 -14.75
CA MET A 147 -16.34 13.33 -14.17
C MET A 147 -15.61 12.03 -14.56
N GLN A 148 -15.23 11.88 -15.83
CA GLN A 148 -14.43 10.74 -16.30
C GLN A 148 -13.08 10.67 -15.55
N TYR A 149 -12.41 11.80 -15.35
CA TYR A 149 -11.18 11.84 -14.56
C TYR A 149 -11.41 11.53 -13.08
N ALA A 150 -12.51 12.00 -12.50
CA ALA A 150 -12.87 11.70 -11.12
C ALA A 150 -13.16 10.20 -10.93
N LEU A 151 -13.75 9.55 -11.95
CA LEU A 151 -13.97 8.11 -11.98
C LEU A 151 -12.63 7.35 -11.97
N ILE A 152 -11.70 7.70 -12.87
CA ILE A 152 -10.36 7.10 -12.93
C ILE A 152 -9.59 7.27 -11.62
N LEU A 153 -9.76 8.41 -10.94
CA LEU A 153 -9.11 8.71 -9.66
C LEU A 153 -9.85 8.18 -8.42
N ASN A 154 -10.94 7.43 -8.62
CA ASN A 154 -11.83 6.91 -7.57
C ASN A 154 -12.25 8.01 -6.56
N ILE A 155 -12.73 9.14 -7.10
CA ILE A 155 -13.28 10.30 -6.37
C ILE A 155 -14.58 10.80 -7.00
N SER A 156 -15.24 10.00 -7.82
CA SER A 156 -16.48 10.39 -8.49
C SER A 156 -17.63 10.68 -7.51
N LYS A 157 -17.79 9.92 -6.41
CA LYS A 157 -18.80 10.20 -5.37
C LYS A 157 -18.68 11.61 -4.76
N PRO A 158 -17.53 12.02 -4.19
CA PRO A 158 -17.38 13.37 -3.65
C PRO A 158 -17.41 14.45 -4.75
N PHE A 159 -16.96 14.13 -5.96
CA PHE A 159 -17.02 15.06 -7.08
C PHE A 159 -18.46 15.36 -7.51
N ALA A 160 -19.28 14.31 -7.71
CA ALA A 160 -20.69 14.41 -8.10
C ALA A 160 -21.50 15.19 -7.05
N ARG A 161 -21.36 14.85 -5.76
CA ARG A 161 -22.03 15.58 -4.65
C ARG A 161 -21.81 17.10 -4.68
N HIS A 162 -20.70 17.54 -5.28
CA HIS A 162 -20.27 18.93 -5.24
C HIS A 162 -20.52 19.72 -6.52
N HIS A 163 -20.62 19.06 -7.67
CA HIS A 163 -20.71 19.71 -8.97
C HIS A 163 -21.95 19.31 -9.78
N THR A 164 -22.72 18.32 -9.33
CA THR A 164 -23.96 17.94 -10.00
C THR A 164 -25.15 18.49 -9.23
N HIS A 165 -25.69 19.62 -9.69
CA HIS A 165 -27.03 20.06 -9.32
C HIS A 165 -28.07 19.27 -10.15
N PRO A 166 -29.22 18.88 -9.54
CA PRO A 166 -30.25 18.07 -10.20
C PRO A 166 -30.80 18.72 -11.48
N GLU A 167 -30.80 20.06 -11.55
CA GLU A 167 -31.26 20.85 -12.70
C GLU A 167 -30.45 20.57 -13.98
N ASN A 168 -29.12 20.41 -13.85
CA ASN A 168 -28.19 20.26 -14.98
C ASN A 168 -28.20 18.84 -15.56
N TYR A 169 -28.90 17.89 -14.94
CA TYR A 169 -28.95 16.51 -15.43
C TYR A 169 -29.81 16.32 -16.66
N LYS A 170 -30.91 17.07 -16.82
CA LYS A 170 -31.81 16.86 -17.96
C LYS A 170 -31.12 17.13 -19.30
N GLU A 171 -30.18 18.07 -19.33
CA GLU A 171 -29.35 18.36 -20.50
C GLU A 171 -28.20 17.35 -20.64
N LEU A 172 -27.56 16.97 -19.53
CA LEU A 172 -26.46 16.00 -19.52
C LEU A 172 -26.93 14.57 -19.87
N GLU A 173 -28.15 14.21 -19.49
CA GLU A 173 -28.79 12.92 -19.78
C GLU A 173 -29.14 12.79 -21.25
N ARG A 174 -29.58 13.89 -21.89
CA ARG A 174 -29.79 13.94 -23.34
C ARG A 174 -28.49 13.82 -24.13
N ALA A 175 -27.40 14.40 -23.64
CA ALA A 175 -26.13 14.39 -24.35
C ALA A 175 -25.30 13.12 -24.07
N PHE A 176 -25.34 12.58 -22.84
CA PHE A 176 -24.44 11.52 -22.38
C PHE A 176 -25.15 10.55 -21.40
N PRO A 177 -25.91 9.56 -21.91
CA PRO A 177 -26.75 8.68 -21.09
C PRO A 177 -25.97 7.82 -20.08
N LEU A 178 -24.70 7.52 -20.36
CA LEU A 178 -23.82 6.74 -19.48
C LEU A 178 -23.44 7.48 -18.19
N ILE A 179 -23.49 8.82 -18.22
CA ILE A 179 -23.04 9.69 -17.11
C ILE A 179 -24.24 10.36 -16.44
N ALA A 180 -25.45 10.18 -16.99
CA ALA A 180 -26.73 10.68 -16.49
C ALA A 180 -27.08 10.19 -15.07
N ILE A 181 -26.59 9.02 -14.67
CA ILE A 181 -26.81 8.47 -13.32
C ILE A 181 -25.46 8.19 -12.66
N PRO A 182 -24.68 9.21 -12.27
CA PRO A 182 -23.29 9.03 -11.90
C PRO A 182 -23.12 8.30 -10.59
N ASN A 183 -24.15 8.24 -9.74
CA ASN A 183 -24.15 7.35 -8.59
C ASN A 183 -24.18 5.87 -9.01
N SER A 184 -25.03 5.50 -9.98
CA SER A 184 -25.12 4.13 -10.50
C SER A 184 -23.89 3.78 -11.32
N THR A 185 -23.48 4.67 -12.24
CA THR A 185 -22.27 4.52 -13.06
C THR A 185 -21.03 4.37 -12.18
N THR A 186 -20.86 5.24 -11.18
CA THR A 186 -19.75 5.12 -10.22
C THR A 186 -19.78 3.80 -9.47
N SER A 187 -20.95 3.36 -9.02
CA SER A 187 -21.08 2.11 -8.28
C SER A 187 -20.69 0.91 -9.14
N SER A 188 -21.17 0.86 -10.38
CA SER A 188 -20.85 -0.23 -11.32
C SER A 188 -19.37 -0.26 -11.68
N PHE A 189 -18.76 0.89 -11.99
CA PHE A 189 -17.33 0.95 -12.30
C PHE A 189 -16.44 0.67 -11.09
N ASN A 190 -16.82 1.15 -9.90
CA ASN A 190 -16.09 0.80 -8.67
C ASN A 190 -16.21 -0.69 -8.37
N TYR A 191 -17.38 -1.30 -8.54
CA TYR A 191 -17.56 -2.74 -8.36
C TYR A 191 -16.74 -3.57 -9.34
N THR A 192 -16.67 -3.16 -10.61
CA THR A 192 -15.79 -3.82 -11.60
C THR A 192 -14.32 -3.63 -11.26
N TYR A 193 -13.91 -2.45 -10.81
CA TYR A 193 -12.53 -2.20 -10.39
C TYR A 193 -12.14 -3.04 -9.17
N ASP A 194 -13.01 -3.07 -8.16
CA ASP A 194 -12.79 -3.83 -6.93
C ASP A 194 -12.75 -5.33 -7.23
N SER A 195 -13.68 -5.86 -8.04
CA SER A 195 -13.72 -7.27 -8.44
C SER A 195 -12.56 -7.68 -9.35
N TRP A 196 -12.05 -6.77 -10.19
CA TRP A 196 -10.85 -7.00 -10.99
C TRP A 196 -9.57 -6.96 -10.14
N SER A 197 -9.53 -6.08 -9.13
CA SER A 197 -8.38 -5.98 -8.21
C SER A 197 -8.20 -7.26 -7.37
N THR A 198 -9.28 -7.99 -7.09
CA THR A 198 -9.24 -9.31 -6.45
C THR A 198 -8.78 -10.43 -7.40
N TRP A 199 -8.93 -10.27 -8.72
CA TRP A 199 -8.53 -11.30 -9.68
C TRP A 199 -7.02 -11.29 -10.00
N GLY A 200 -6.35 -10.15 -9.81
CA GLY A 200 -4.92 -9.99 -10.08
C GLY A 200 -3.98 -10.27 -8.91
N SER A 201 -4.48 -10.69 -7.74
CA SER A 201 -3.67 -10.93 -6.55
C SER A 201 -4.31 -12.01 -5.68
N SER A 202 -3.94 -13.26 -5.92
CA SER A 202 -4.00 -14.33 -4.93
C SER A 202 -2.92 -14.08 -3.85
N ASP A 203 -3.03 -12.97 -3.14
CA ASP A 203 -2.33 -12.73 -1.87
C ASP A 203 -3.43 -12.65 -0.79
N SER A 204 -3.65 -13.79 -0.14
CA SER A 204 -4.51 -13.92 1.03
C SER A 204 -3.93 -13.14 2.22
N SER A 205 -4.59 -12.05 2.65
CA SER A 205 -4.86 -11.70 4.06
C SER A 205 -5.23 -10.21 4.23
N GLY A 206 -6.40 -9.94 4.83
CA GLY A 206 -6.66 -8.67 5.53
C GLY A 206 -7.61 -7.68 4.81
N GLY A 207 -8.85 -8.09 4.54
CA GLY A 207 -9.93 -7.16 4.18
C GLY A 207 -10.43 -6.39 5.40
N GLY A 208 -9.82 -5.24 5.70
CA GLY A 208 -10.34 -4.28 6.66
C GLY A 208 -11.50 -3.49 6.06
N GLY A 209 -12.73 -3.92 6.37
CA GLY A 209 -13.95 -3.16 6.06
C GLY A 209 -14.03 -1.91 6.94
N GLY A 210 -13.78 -0.75 6.34
CA GLY A 210 -14.03 0.54 6.98
C GLY A 210 -15.53 0.82 7.05
N GLY A 211 -16.12 0.66 8.24
CA GLY A 211 -17.43 1.17 8.57
C GLY A 211 -17.33 2.67 8.86
N ASP A 212 -17.97 3.50 8.03
CA ASP A 212 -18.18 4.92 8.31
C ASP A 212 -19.42 5.06 9.22
N SER A 213 -19.17 5.26 10.51
CA SER A 213 -20.18 5.68 11.49
C SER A 213 -20.51 7.15 11.28
N GLY A 214 -21.78 7.45 11.02
CA GLY A 214 -22.30 8.80 10.91
C GLY A 214 -22.16 9.61 12.21
N GLY A 215 -21.89 10.90 12.07
CA GLY A 215 -21.94 11.88 13.15
C GLY A 215 -22.11 13.27 12.56
N GLY A 216 -23.32 13.80 12.63
CA GLY A 216 -23.66 15.19 12.29
C GLY A 216 -23.43 16.15 13.45
N GLY A 217 -23.56 17.45 13.15
CA GLY A 217 -23.39 18.57 14.08
C GLY A 217 -22.05 19.28 13.85
N GLY A 218 -21.94 20.59 13.74
CA GLY A 218 -22.85 21.71 13.92
C GLY A 218 -22.08 22.98 13.55
N SER A 219 -22.81 24.09 13.47
CA SER A 219 -22.46 25.43 13.00
C SER A 219 -21.33 26.17 13.73
N GLY A 220 -20.72 27.13 13.02
CA GLY A 220 -19.89 28.23 13.53
C GLY A 220 -18.63 28.38 12.65
N GLY A 221 -18.30 29.50 12.01
CA GLY A 221 -18.57 30.90 12.27
C GLY A 221 -17.22 31.64 12.14
N GLY A 222 -17.17 32.75 11.40
CA GLY A 222 -16.01 33.66 11.27
C GLY A 222 -15.02 33.22 10.18
N GLY A 223 -14.64 34.03 9.20
CA GLY A 223 -14.40 35.47 9.24
C GLY A 223 -12.90 35.69 9.12
N GLY A 224 -12.44 36.29 8.02
CA GLY A 224 -11.02 36.64 7.86
C GLY A 224 -10.55 36.61 6.42
N ALA A 225 -10.86 37.69 5.68
CA ALA A 225 -10.08 38.09 4.51
C ALA A 225 -8.77 38.74 4.99
N GLY A 226 -7.65 38.33 4.38
CA GLY A 226 -6.36 39.02 4.34
C GLY A 226 -5.58 38.38 3.19
N ALA A 227 -5.38 39.03 2.04
CA ALA A 227 -4.48 40.18 1.81
C ALA A 227 -3.11 39.90 2.44
N PHE A 228 -2.18 39.30 1.68
CA PHE A 228 -1.03 39.95 1.01
C PHE A 228 -0.62 39.06 -0.18
#